data_AF-N1ZVJ0-F1
#
_entry.id   AF-N1ZVJ0-F1
#
_cell.length_a   1.000
_cell.length_b   1.000
_cell.length_c   1.000
_cell.angle_alpha   90.00
_cell.angle_beta   90.00
_cell.angle_gamma   90.00
#
_symmetry.space_group_name_H-M   'P 1'
#
loop_
_entity.id
_entity.type
_entity.pdbx_description
1 polymer ?
#
loop_
_entity_poly.entity_id
_entity_poly.type
_entity_poly.pdbx_seq_one_letter_code
_entity_poly.pdbx_strand_id
1 'polypeptide(L)'
;MEYDDLELDTLGEQKTALFVIISDTDATFNFVVSIMYSQLFNLLCDKADDVYNGRLPVHVRMLLDEFANIGQIPQFEKLIATIRSREISASIILQSKSQLKAIYKDNADTIEGDCDTALFLGGKEKTTLKELEDVLGKETIVRPLGCMP
;
A
#
# COMPACT_ATOMS: atom_id res chain seq x y z
N MET A 1 17.88 15.30 23.27
CA MET A 1 16.78 14.69 22.51
C MET A 1 16.64 15.57 21.29
N GLU A 2 17.17 15.13 20.16
CA GLU A 2 16.96 15.82 18.88
C GLU A 2 15.47 15.84 18.61
N TYR A 3 14.91 17.04 18.47
CA TYR A 3 13.51 17.23 18.10
C TYR A 3 13.35 16.75 16.66
N ASP A 4 12.41 15.83 16.45
CA ASP A 4 11.90 15.53 15.11
C ASP A 4 10.96 16.68 14.70
N ASP A 5 11.43 17.58 13.83
CA ASP A 5 10.66 18.76 13.38
C ASP A 5 9.41 18.40 12.54
N LEU A 6 9.29 17.14 12.13
CA LEU A 6 8.18 16.66 11.30
C LEU A 6 6.95 16.20 12.10
N GLU A 7 7.06 16.04 13.43
CA GLU A 7 5.96 15.61 14.31
C GLU A 7 5.20 14.38 13.76
N LEU A 8 5.94 13.41 13.19
CA LEU A 8 5.36 12.27 12.46
C LEU A 8 4.47 11.40 13.32
N ASP A 9 4.74 11.38 14.62
CA ASP A 9 3.99 10.67 15.63
C ASP A 9 2.59 11.29 15.88
N THR A 10 2.35 12.55 15.50
CA THR A 10 1.07 13.24 15.70
C THR A 10 0.02 12.89 14.64
N LEU A 11 0.41 12.26 13.52
CA LEU A 11 -0.50 11.91 12.41
C LEU A 11 -1.66 10.99 12.86
N GLY A 12 -1.46 10.21 13.93
CA GLY A 12 -2.47 9.33 14.51
C GLY A 12 -3.32 9.96 15.63
N GLU A 13 -2.98 11.16 16.09
CA GLU A 13 -3.63 11.80 17.24
C GLU A 13 -4.62 12.88 16.83
N GLN A 14 -4.28 13.63 15.78
CA GLN A 14 -5.08 14.71 15.23
C GLN A 14 -5.17 14.57 13.72
N LYS A 15 -6.17 15.24 13.13
CA LYS A 15 -6.36 15.19 11.67
C LYS A 15 -5.23 15.95 10.97
N THR A 16 -4.29 15.21 10.42
CA THR A 16 -3.11 15.73 9.71
C THR A 16 -3.05 15.16 8.29
N ALA A 17 -2.54 15.96 7.34
CA ALA A 17 -2.24 15.51 5.99
C ALA A 17 -0.76 15.77 5.70
N LEU A 18 -0.01 14.68 5.45
CA LEU A 18 1.40 14.74 5.07
C LEU A 18 1.54 14.47 3.58
N PHE A 19 2.24 15.34 2.87
CA PHE A 19 2.54 15.19 1.44
C PHE A 19 4.04 15.00 1.27
N VAL A 20 4.41 13.87 0.67
CA VAL A 20 5.81 13.55 0.36
C VAL A 20 5.98 13.67 -1.14
N ILE A 21 6.68 14.71 -1.58
CA ILE A 21 6.90 15.00 -2.99
C ILE A 21 8.31 14.55 -3.34
N ILE A 22 8.40 13.54 -4.22
CA ILE A 22 9.65 13.01 -4.74
C ILE A 22 9.84 13.46 -6.19
N SER A 23 11.10 13.59 -6.61
CA SER A 23 11.40 13.80 -8.02
C SER A 23 11.24 12.47 -8.77
N ASP A 24 10.59 12.53 -9.92
CA ASP A 24 10.43 11.43 -10.88
C ASP A 24 11.74 11.10 -11.63
N THR A 25 12.63 12.09 -11.71
CA THR A 25 13.82 12.07 -12.57
C THR A 25 15.11 11.83 -11.79
N ASP A 26 15.12 12.12 -10.48
CA ASP A 26 16.29 11.92 -9.62
C ASP A 26 16.01 10.87 -8.52
N ALA A 27 16.48 9.64 -8.78
CA ALA A 27 16.36 8.54 -7.84
C ALA A 27 17.34 8.62 -6.65
N THR A 28 18.22 9.63 -6.61
CA THR A 28 19.27 9.76 -5.58
C THR A 28 18.70 9.82 -4.17
N PHE A 29 17.50 10.38 -3.98
CA PHE A 29 16.89 10.57 -2.66
C PHE A 29 15.84 9.54 -2.28
N ASN A 30 15.58 8.54 -3.13
CA ASN A 30 14.54 7.53 -2.87
C ASN A 30 14.81 6.75 -1.57
N PHE A 31 16.08 6.51 -1.24
CA PHE A 31 16.47 5.85 0.00
C PHE A 31 16.10 6.67 1.25
N VAL A 32 16.12 8.01 1.18
CA VAL A 32 15.75 8.87 2.31
C VAL A 32 14.25 8.72 2.58
N VAL A 33 13.46 8.69 1.51
CA VAL A 33 12.01 8.55 1.56
C VAL A 33 11.62 7.17 2.09
N SER A 34 12.29 6.11 1.65
CA SER A 34 12.03 4.75 2.17
C SER A 34 12.37 4.61 3.66
N ILE A 35 13.44 5.25 4.13
CA ILE A 35 13.79 5.31 5.56
C ILE A 35 12.73 6.12 6.32
N MET A 36 12.32 7.28 5.82
CA MET A 36 11.27 8.11 6.42
C MET A 36 9.98 7.31 6.60
N TYR A 37 9.52 6.59 5.56
CA TYR A 37 8.33 5.74 5.68
C TYR A 37 8.51 4.63 6.71
N SER A 38 9.68 3.99 6.77
CA SER A 38 9.97 2.95 7.77
C SER A 38 9.87 3.52 9.19
N GLN A 39 10.42 4.70 9.43
CA GLN A 39 10.33 5.38 10.72
C GLN A 39 8.90 5.78 11.04
N LEU A 40 8.17 6.35 10.08
CA LEU A 40 6.76 6.72 10.23
C LEU A 40 5.91 5.50 10.65
N PHE A 41 6.07 4.36 9.96
CA PHE A 41 5.35 3.15 10.31
C PHE A 41 5.68 2.65 11.73
N ASN A 42 6.97 2.63 12.10
CA ASN A 42 7.38 2.18 13.43
C ASN A 42 6.85 3.10 14.52
N LEU A 43 7.01 4.43 14.37
CA LEU A 43 6.52 5.41 15.34
C LEU A 43 5.01 5.31 15.53
N LEU A 44 4.26 5.20 14.45
CA LEU A 44 2.80 5.04 14.54
C LEU A 44 2.41 3.71 15.18
N CYS A 45 3.15 2.63 14.93
CA CYS A 45 2.88 1.34 15.55
C CYS A 45 3.19 1.34 17.05
N ASP A 46 4.37 1.85 17.43
CA ASP A 46 4.80 1.98 18.82
C ASP A 46 3.82 2.86 19.60
N LYS A 47 3.38 3.97 19.01
CA LYS A 47 2.40 4.86 19.63
C LYS A 47 1.03 4.21 19.78
N ALA A 48 0.58 3.45 18.78
CA ALA A 48 -0.66 2.69 18.89
C ALA A 48 -0.59 1.70 20.06
N ASP A 49 0.51 0.95 20.18
CA ASP A 49 0.68 -0.11 21.17
C ASP A 49 0.90 0.45 22.59
N ASP A 50 1.82 1.40 22.76
CA ASP A 50 2.28 1.89 24.07
C ASP A 50 1.34 2.95 24.68
N VAL A 51 0.74 3.82 23.85
CA VAL A 51 -0.07 4.96 24.33
C VAL A 51 -1.55 4.68 24.23
N TYR A 52 -2.00 4.08 23.12
CA TYR A 52 -3.42 3.90 22.81
C TYR A 52 -3.91 2.45 22.91
N ASN A 53 -3.13 1.58 23.57
CA ASN A 53 -3.49 0.20 23.91
C ASN A 53 -3.93 -0.62 22.68
N GLY A 54 -3.22 -0.42 21.57
CA GLY A 54 -3.28 -1.20 20.34
C GLY A 54 -3.93 -0.52 19.14
N ARG A 55 -4.53 0.68 19.25
CA ARG A 55 -5.18 1.38 18.12
C ARG A 55 -5.05 2.89 18.20
N LEU A 56 -4.65 3.53 17.10
CA LEU A 56 -4.62 5.00 17.04
C LEU A 56 -6.03 5.59 17.13
N PRO A 57 -6.21 6.76 17.79
CA PRO A 57 -7.50 7.41 17.91
C PRO A 57 -8.02 7.99 16.58
N VAL A 58 -7.12 8.32 15.65
CA VAL A 58 -7.44 8.75 14.28
C VAL A 58 -6.86 7.74 13.29
N HIS A 59 -7.71 7.25 12.38
CA HIS A 59 -7.29 6.31 11.33
C HIS A 59 -6.29 6.96 10.37
N VAL A 60 -5.10 6.39 10.27
CA VAL A 60 -4.05 6.89 9.36
C VAL A 60 -4.13 6.13 8.04
N ARG A 61 -4.46 6.85 6.96
CA ARG A 61 -4.49 6.30 5.61
C ARG A 61 -3.30 6.80 4.81
N MET A 62 -2.48 5.87 4.35
CA MET A 62 -1.35 6.17 3.48
C MET A 62 -1.71 5.84 2.02
N LEU A 63 -1.57 6.84 1.16
CA LEU A 63 -1.74 6.72 -0.27
C LEU A 63 -0.36 6.72 -0.90
N LEU A 64 0.15 5.53 -1.19
CA LEU A 64 1.48 5.35 -1.76
C LEU A 64 1.35 5.35 -3.28
N ASP A 65 1.20 6.56 -3.82
CA ASP A 65 1.23 6.76 -5.27
C ASP A 65 2.63 6.45 -5.81
N GLU A 66 2.66 5.87 -7.01
CA GLU A 66 3.89 5.52 -7.71
C GLU A 66 4.89 4.75 -6.82
N PHE A 67 4.38 3.76 -6.08
CA PHE A 67 5.14 3.00 -5.08
C PHE A 67 6.46 2.42 -5.62
N ALA A 68 6.52 2.17 -6.93
CA ALA A 68 7.72 1.73 -7.61
C ALA A 68 8.88 2.74 -7.54
N ASN A 69 8.59 4.05 -7.53
CA ASN A 69 9.57 5.12 -7.48
C ASN A 69 10.11 5.36 -6.06
N ILE A 70 9.32 5.09 -5.02
CA ILE A 70 9.80 5.16 -3.62
C ILE A 70 10.94 4.14 -3.40
N GLY A 71 10.88 3.01 -4.10
CA GLY A 71 11.82 1.90 -3.95
C GLY A 71 11.39 0.91 -2.86
N GLN A 72 12.36 0.16 -2.34
CA GLN A 72 12.08 -0.86 -1.32
C GLN A 72 11.98 -0.20 0.06
N ILE A 73 10.81 -0.30 0.67
CA ILE A 73 10.61 -0.01 2.10
C ILE A 73 11.01 -1.27 2.88
N PRO A 74 12.00 -1.18 3.78
CA PRO A 74 12.41 -2.29 4.63
C PRO A 74 11.23 -2.96 5.36
N GLN A 75 11.14 -4.29 5.26
CA GLN A 75 10.16 -5.12 5.97
C GLN A 75 8.69 -4.76 5.72
N PHE A 76 8.39 -4.13 4.59
CA PHE A 76 7.04 -3.69 4.24
C PHE A 76 6.02 -4.83 4.25
N GLU A 77 6.41 -6.05 3.85
CA GLU A 77 5.57 -7.24 3.90
C GLU A 77 5.10 -7.60 5.32
N LYS A 78 5.91 -7.29 6.35
CA LYS A 78 5.49 -7.49 7.76
C LYS A 78 4.70 -6.30 8.28
N LEU A 79 5.03 -5.09 7.81
CA LEU A 79 4.32 -3.88 8.21
C LEU A 79 2.88 -3.92 7.72
N ILE A 80 2.64 -4.21 6.43
CA ILE A 80 1.30 -4.22 5.85
C ILE A 80 0.34 -5.20 6.55
N ALA A 81 0.85 -6.36 7.00
CA ALA A 81 0.09 -7.33 7.77
C ALA A 81 -0.26 -6.85 9.20
N THR A 82 0.58 -6.04 9.83
CA THR A 82 0.46 -5.66 11.25
C THR A 82 -0.20 -4.30 11.48
N ILE A 83 -0.11 -3.38 10.52
CA ILE A 83 -0.67 -2.03 10.63
C ILE A 83 -2.21 -2.02 10.74
N ARG A 84 -2.88 -3.03 10.18
CA ARG A 84 -4.34 -3.14 10.17
C ARG A 84 -4.95 -3.13 11.57
N SER A 85 -4.33 -3.85 12.52
CA SER A 85 -4.86 -3.92 13.90
C SER A 85 -4.70 -2.62 14.67
N ARG A 86 -3.87 -1.69 14.16
CA ARG A 86 -3.47 -0.43 14.79
C ARG A 86 -4.20 0.80 14.23
N GLU A 87 -5.26 0.58 13.45
CA GLU A 87 -6.04 1.63 12.78
C GLU A 87 -5.21 2.39 11.71
N ILE A 88 -4.32 1.66 11.03
CA ILE A 88 -3.48 2.19 9.94
C ILE A 88 -3.77 1.36 8.68
N SER A 89 -3.93 2.05 7.54
CA SER A 89 -4.15 1.41 6.23
C SER A 89 -3.20 1.97 5.18
N ALA A 90 -2.71 1.10 4.29
CA ALA A 90 -1.93 1.50 3.13
C ALA A 90 -2.71 1.18 1.84
N SER A 91 -2.73 2.11 0.89
CA SER A 91 -3.19 1.89 -0.47
C SER A 91 -2.00 2.04 -1.40
N ILE A 92 -1.59 0.94 -2.02
CA ILE A 92 -0.44 0.89 -2.94
C ILE A 92 -0.98 1.10 -4.35
N ILE A 93 -0.49 2.13 -5.04
CA ILE A 93 -0.91 2.46 -6.40
C ILE A 93 0.25 2.15 -7.34
N LEU A 94 -0.01 1.26 -8.30
CA LEU A 94 0.98 0.72 -9.23
C LEU A 94 0.42 0.72 -10.65
N GLN A 95 1.29 0.90 -11.64
CA GLN A 95 0.90 0.78 -13.06
C GLN A 95 0.84 -0.68 -13.51
N SER A 96 1.66 -1.55 -12.91
CA SER A 96 1.68 -2.97 -13.18
C SER A 96 2.15 -3.77 -11.98
N LYS A 97 1.67 -5.01 -11.83
CA LYS A 97 2.16 -5.94 -10.79
C LYS A 97 3.64 -6.27 -10.99
N SER A 98 4.11 -6.24 -12.24
CA SER A 98 5.52 -6.44 -12.59
C SER A 98 6.45 -5.45 -11.87
N GLN A 99 6.03 -4.20 -11.63
CA GLN A 99 6.84 -3.24 -10.86
C GLN A 99 6.99 -3.67 -9.39
N LEU A 100 5.92 -4.16 -8.76
CA LEU A 100 5.97 -4.67 -7.39
C LEU A 100 6.88 -5.90 -7.30
N LYS A 101 6.75 -6.84 -8.25
CA LYS A 101 7.61 -8.03 -8.36
C LYS A 101 9.08 -7.67 -8.61
N ALA A 102 9.38 -6.60 -9.35
CA ALA A 102 10.76 -6.17 -9.57
C ALA A 102 11.43 -5.69 -8.27
N ILE A 103 10.69 -5.08 -7.35
CA ILE A 103 11.22 -4.50 -6.12
C ILE A 103 11.24 -5.53 -4.99
N TYR A 104 10.13 -6.25 -4.78
CA TYR A 104 9.94 -7.14 -3.63
C TYR A 104 10.11 -8.63 -3.96
N LYS A 105 10.26 -8.99 -5.25
CA LYS A 105 10.45 -10.37 -5.72
C LYS A 105 9.40 -11.31 -5.12
N ASP A 106 9.83 -12.33 -4.37
CA ASP A 106 8.96 -13.33 -3.75
C ASP A 106 8.02 -12.73 -2.68
N ASN A 107 8.38 -11.58 -2.09
CA ASN A 107 7.54 -10.89 -1.10
C ASN A 107 6.39 -10.10 -1.76
N ALA A 108 6.41 -9.90 -3.08
CA ALA A 108 5.36 -9.16 -3.77
C ALA A 108 4.00 -9.86 -3.66
N ASP A 109 3.98 -11.20 -3.74
CA ASP A 109 2.74 -11.98 -3.62
C ASP A 109 2.17 -11.91 -2.19
N THR A 110 3.02 -11.83 -1.15
CA THR A 110 2.59 -11.60 0.23
C THR A 110 1.96 -10.23 0.40
N ILE A 111 2.60 -9.18 -0.12
CA ILE A 111 2.07 -7.81 -0.05
C ILE A 111 0.71 -7.72 -0.76
N GLU A 112 0.57 -8.36 -1.92
CA GLU A 112 -0.70 -8.41 -2.64
C GLU A 112 -1.76 -9.21 -1.84
N GLY A 113 -1.37 -10.32 -1.22
CA GLY A 113 -2.26 -11.13 -0.38
C GLY A 113 -2.77 -10.41 0.86
N ASP A 114 -1.98 -9.52 1.44
CA ASP A 114 -2.38 -8.69 2.59
C ASP A 114 -3.28 -7.50 2.18
N CYS A 115 -3.41 -7.21 0.88
CA CYS A 115 -4.32 -6.20 0.36
C CYS A 115 -5.73 -6.77 0.17
N ASP A 116 -6.64 -6.47 1.11
CA ASP A 116 -8.05 -6.91 1.07
C ASP A 116 -8.82 -6.46 -0.19
N THR A 117 -8.36 -5.41 -0.89
CA THR A 117 -9.06 -4.84 -2.06
C THR A 117 -8.08 -4.54 -3.19
N ALA A 118 -8.40 -5.05 -4.38
CA ALA A 118 -7.72 -4.72 -5.62
C ALA A 118 -8.63 -3.89 -6.52
N LEU A 119 -8.15 -2.71 -6.92
CA LEU A 119 -8.81 -1.85 -7.90
C LEU A 119 -8.00 -1.85 -9.19
N PHE A 120 -8.57 -2.45 -10.25
CA PHE A 120 -7.97 -2.47 -11.57
C PHE A 120 -8.65 -1.46 -12.49
N LEU A 121 -7.91 -0.43 -12.91
CA LEU A 121 -8.41 0.65 -13.78
C LEU A 121 -8.08 0.44 -15.26
N GLY A 122 -7.53 -0.72 -15.61
CA GLY A 122 -7.07 -1.05 -16.95
C GLY A 122 -5.56 -1.19 -17.04
N GLY A 123 -5.10 -2.04 -17.94
CA GLY A 123 -3.68 -2.36 -18.10
C GLY A 123 -3.45 -3.10 -19.40
N LYS A 124 -2.23 -2.97 -19.95
CA LYS A 124 -1.83 -3.65 -21.20
C LYS A 124 -1.12 -4.98 -20.94
N GLU A 125 -0.82 -5.29 -19.69
CA GLU A 125 -0.03 -6.47 -19.32
C GLU A 125 -0.91 -7.73 -19.33
N LYS A 126 -0.61 -8.66 -20.25
CA LYS A 126 -1.41 -9.88 -20.47
C LYS A 126 -1.43 -10.82 -19.26
N THR A 127 -0.36 -10.85 -18.47
CA THR A 127 -0.22 -11.66 -17.25
C THR A 127 -1.18 -11.17 -16.17
N THR A 128 -1.14 -9.86 -15.85
CA THR A 128 -2.08 -9.23 -14.90
C THR A 128 -3.54 -9.40 -15.34
N LEU A 129 -3.82 -9.29 -16.65
CA LEU A 129 -5.18 -9.50 -17.17
C LEU A 129 -5.68 -10.94 -16.99
N LYS A 130 -4.82 -11.95 -17.20
CA LYS A 130 -5.18 -13.35 -16.98
C LYS A 130 -5.41 -13.66 -15.51
N GLU A 131 -4.53 -13.18 -14.63
CA GLU A 131 -4.72 -13.34 -13.18
C GLU A 131 -6.05 -12.71 -12.73
N LEU A 132 -6.40 -11.54 -13.24
CA LEU A 132 -7.68 -10.91 -12.96
C LEU A 132 -8.87 -11.69 -13.53
N GLU A 133 -8.76 -12.25 -14.73
CA GLU A 133 -9.78 -13.13 -15.30
C GLU A 133 -10.01 -14.36 -14.40
N ASP A 134 -8.94 -14.97 -13.92
CA ASP A 134 -9.00 -16.13 -13.02
C ASP A 134 -9.63 -15.77 -11.67
N VAL A 135 -9.31 -14.60 -11.10
CA VAL A 135 -9.87 -14.11 -9.83
C VAL A 135 -11.35 -13.72 -9.97
N LEU A 136 -11.73 -13.04 -11.05
CA LEU A 136 -13.13 -12.67 -11.32
C LEU A 136 -14.00 -13.89 -11.61
N GLY A 137 -13.40 -14.96 -12.13
CA GLY A 137 -14.07 -16.22 -12.42
C GLY A 137 -15.04 -16.10 -13.58
N LYS A 138 -15.82 -17.17 -13.78
CA LYS A 138 -16.81 -17.27 -14.85
C LYS A 138 -18.20 -17.37 -14.25
N GLU A 139 -19.09 -16.48 -14.67
CA GLU A 139 -20.50 -16.58 -14.34
C GLU A 139 -21.25 -17.32 -15.46
N THR A 140 -22.09 -18.28 -15.09
CA THR A 140 -22.95 -18.97 -16.05
C THR A 140 -24.22 -18.17 -16.27
N ILE A 141 -24.34 -17.55 -17.44
CA ILE A 141 -25.54 -16.81 -17.82
C ILE A 141 -26.54 -17.76 -18.46
N VAL A 142 -27.70 -17.96 -17.81
CA VAL A 142 -28.82 -18.70 -18.41
C VAL A 142 -29.54 -17.76 -19.37
N ARG A 143 -29.32 -17.95 -20.68
CA ARG A 143 -30.11 -17.25 -21.70
C ARG A 143 -31.44 -17.99 -21.90
N PRO A 144 -32.60 -17.34 -21.72
CA PRO A 144 -33.88 -17.95 -22.06
C PRO A 144 -33.93 -18.24 -23.56
N LEU A 145 -34.28 -19.48 -23.92
CA LEU A 145 -34.53 -19.91 -25.29
C LEU A 145 -35.71 -19.10 -25.86
N GLY A 146 -35.42 -18.02 -26.57
CA GLY A 146 -36.46 -17.16 -27.15
C GLY A 146 -35.99 -15.95 -27.92
N CYS A 147 -34.73 -15.52 -27.78
CA CYS A 147 -34.22 -14.36 -28.52
C CYS A 147 -32.91 -14.71 -29.23
N MET A 148 -33.01 -15.34 -30.40
CA MET A 148 -32.07 -15.14 -31.50
C MET A 148 -32.89 -14.70 -32.72
N PRO A 149 -32.50 -13.62 -33.44
CA PRO A 149 -32.96 -13.36 -34.80
C PRO A 149 -32.41 -14.38 -35.79
#